data_AF-A0A9W8ITS3-F1
#
_entry.id   AF-A0A9W8ITS3-F1
#
_cell.length_a   1.000
_cell.length_b   1.000
_cell.length_c   1.000
_cell.angle_alpha   90.00
_cell.angle_beta   90.00
_cell.angle_gamma   90.00
#
_symmetry.space_group_name_H-M   'P 1'
#
loop_
_entity.id
_entity.type
_entity.pdbx_description
1 polymer ?
#
loop_
_entity_poly.entity_id
_entity_poly.type
_entity_poly.pdbx_seq_one_letter_code
_entity_poly.pdbx_strand_id
1 'polypeptide(L)'
;MAYNRTPIESKKARIPFVLGTFLITALYIIHAAVDSVNFSEMLISQRGRDIVFILRRPRVRRLVAASTGTQVVMSILGNGILLYRCYVICRAYHPWTATLPAALIYVASIVTSILYLISQASLSGFSRLGGIAGNTVWGTAWFFLSVAVNLLITASISYNLIKTQRRLASALGEHRVRVYTDIVAILVESALPFSVQGIVAGVAKAIGYDGSDALNEAWFAFCALSPQLIIFRVMTGRAWVTDLETSPTNDLSQPIAFAKDSSEVQPKTSAIPADSALEAEHRKS
;
A
#
# COMPACT_ATOMS: atom_id res chain seq x y z
N MET A 1 17.17 6.31 22.03
CA MET A 1 16.12 5.39 22.51
C MET A 1 14.70 5.90 22.16
N ALA A 2 14.39 6.15 20.87
CA ALA A 2 13.11 6.77 20.47
C ALA A 2 11.99 5.79 20.05
N TYR A 3 12.26 4.47 20.04
CA TYR A 3 11.37 3.43 19.51
C TYR A 3 10.03 3.25 20.28
N ASN A 4 9.90 3.84 21.48
CA ASN A 4 8.75 3.61 22.37
C ASN A 4 7.59 4.61 22.25
N ARG A 5 7.65 5.62 21.37
CA ARG A 5 6.58 6.65 21.24
C ARG A 5 5.54 6.39 20.12
N THR A 6 5.27 5.13 19.78
CA THR A 6 3.97 4.78 19.17
C THR A 6 2.98 4.38 20.28
N PRO A 7 1.84 5.08 20.46
CA PRO A 7 0.86 4.70 21.48
C PRO A 7 0.39 3.26 21.27
N ILE A 8 0.19 2.51 22.37
CA ILE A 8 -0.04 1.06 22.37
C ILE A 8 -1.30 0.68 21.57
N GLU A 9 -2.32 1.54 21.60
CA GLU A 9 -3.49 1.56 20.70
C GLU A 9 -3.12 1.34 19.22
N SER A 10 -2.13 2.09 18.71
CA SER A 10 -1.68 2.01 17.31
C SER A 10 -0.93 0.72 16.99
N LYS A 11 -0.41 -0.01 17.99
CA LYS A 11 0.23 -1.32 17.76
C LYS A 11 -0.82 -2.41 17.53
N LYS A 12 -1.89 -2.45 18.34
CA LYS A 12 -2.99 -3.43 18.19
C LYS A 12 -3.65 -3.36 16.80
N ALA A 13 -3.86 -2.16 16.27
CA ALA A 13 -4.43 -1.95 14.94
C ALA A 13 -3.56 -2.46 13.77
N ARG A 14 -2.27 -2.76 13.97
CA ARG A 14 -1.34 -3.22 12.91
C ARG A 14 -1.14 -4.73 12.87
N ILE A 15 -1.34 -5.41 14.00
CA ILE A 15 -1.21 -6.87 14.12
C ILE A 15 -1.99 -7.64 13.02
N PRO A 16 -3.28 -7.36 12.73
CA PRO A 16 -4.01 -8.11 11.71
C PRO A 16 -3.43 -7.94 10.29
N PHE A 17 -2.84 -6.78 9.97
CA PHE A 17 -2.20 -6.55 8.66
C PHE A 17 -0.88 -7.31 8.52
N VAL A 18 -0.10 -7.35 9.60
CA VAL A 18 1.16 -8.12 9.64
C VAL A 18 0.87 -9.62 9.52
N LEU A 19 -0.09 -10.14 10.31
CA LEU A 19 -0.56 -11.53 10.22
C LEU A 19 -1.12 -11.85 8.83
N GLY A 20 -1.90 -10.96 8.22
CA GLY A 20 -2.41 -11.12 6.85
C GLY A 20 -1.29 -11.21 5.80
N THR A 21 -0.21 -10.43 5.96
CA THR A 21 0.96 -10.49 5.06
C THR A 21 1.73 -11.81 5.22
N PHE A 22 1.93 -12.29 6.45
CA PHE A 22 2.51 -13.61 6.70
C PHE A 22 1.63 -14.74 6.14
N LEU A 23 0.31 -14.65 6.29
CA LEU A 23 -0.64 -15.62 5.75
C LEU A 23 -0.60 -15.68 4.21
N ILE A 24 -0.62 -14.52 3.53
CA ILE A 24 -0.47 -14.43 2.07
C ILE A 24 0.86 -15.05 1.62
N THR A 25 1.95 -14.77 2.35
CA THR A 25 3.28 -15.30 2.03
C THR A 25 3.33 -16.83 2.22
N ALA A 26 2.74 -17.36 3.30
CA ALA A 26 2.63 -18.80 3.52
C ALA A 26 1.79 -19.51 2.45
N LEU A 27 0.65 -18.91 2.06
CA LEU A 27 -0.17 -19.39 0.95
C LEU A 27 0.60 -19.38 -0.37
N TYR A 28 1.46 -18.37 -0.61
CA TYR A 28 2.31 -18.32 -1.80
C TYR A 28 3.39 -19.41 -1.81
N ILE A 29 4.00 -19.72 -0.66
CA ILE A 29 4.97 -20.82 -0.54
C ILE A 29 4.28 -22.18 -0.81
N ILE A 30 3.08 -22.39 -0.24
CA ILE A 30 2.28 -23.60 -0.51
C ILE A 30 1.92 -23.68 -2.01
N HIS A 31 1.49 -22.56 -2.59
CA HIS A 31 1.19 -22.45 -4.02
C HIS A 31 2.38 -22.88 -4.89
N ALA A 32 3.53 -22.23 -4.70
CA ALA A 32 4.75 -22.47 -5.48
C ALA A 32 5.25 -23.92 -5.32
N ALA A 33 5.10 -24.52 -4.13
CA ALA A 33 5.45 -25.92 -3.92
C ALA A 33 4.54 -26.87 -4.72
N VAL A 34 3.21 -26.63 -4.73
CA VAL A 34 2.27 -27.45 -5.52
C VAL A 34 2.49 -27.26 -7.01
N ASP A 35 2.71 -26.03 -7.48
CA ASP A 35 2.92 -25.78 -8.90
C ASP A 35 4.29 -26.27 -9.40
N SER A 36 5.34 -26.24 -8.57
CA SER A 36 6.63 -26.87 -8.91
C SER A 36 6.50 -28.38 -9.16
N VAL A 37 5.62 -29.08 -8.43
CA VAL A 37 5.34 -30.51 -8.67
C VAL A 37 4.59 -30.69 -10.00
N ASN A 38 3.59 -29.84 -10.26
CA ASN A 38 2.85 -29.80 -11.53
C ASN A 38 3.79 -29.57 -12.73
N PHE A 39 4.71 -28.60 -12.62
CA PHE A 39 5.70 -28.27 -13.65
C PHE A 39 6.67 -29.44 -13.93
N SER A 40 7.12 -30.15 -12.88
CA SER A 40 8.00 -31.32 -13.04
C SER A 40 7.32 -32.48 -13.80
N GLU A 41 6.05 -32.78 -13.48
CA GLU A 41 5.23 -33.78 -14.18
C GLU A 41 5.00 -33.39 -15.67
N MET A 42 4.85 -32.09 -15.97
CA MET A 42 4.74 -31.60 -17.34
C MET A 42 6.04 -31.75 -18.13
N LEU A 43 7.19 -31.40 -17.54
CA LEU A 43 8.51 -31.54 -18.18
C LEU A 43 8.82 -33.00 -18.52
N ILE A 44 8.56 -33.93 -17.60
CA ILE A 44 8.78 -35.37 -17.80
C ILE A 44 7.89 -35.91 -18.94
N SER A 45 6.69 -35.35 -19.12
CA SER A 45 5.76 -35.84 -20.15
C SER A 45 6.08 -35.41 -21.59
N GLN A 46 7.05 -34.49 -21.83
CA GLN A 46 7.52 -34.06 -23.17
C GLN A 46 6.39 -33.68 -24.16
N ARG A 47 5.23 -33.23 -23.66
CA ARG A 47 4.04 -32.88 -24.46
C ARG A 47 3.50 -31.52 -24.03
N GLY A 48 3.01 -30.75 -25.01
CA GLY A 48 2.57 -29.37 -24.81
C GLY A 48 1.48 -29.21 -23.74
N ARG A 49 1.44 -28.02 -23.12
CA ARG A 49 0.51 -27.63 -22.05
C ARG A 49 -0.93 -27.40 -22.54
N ASP A 50 -1.48 -28.30 -23.36
CA ASP A 50 -2.89 -28.25 -23.70
C ASP A 50 -3.74 -28.52 -22.45
N ILE A 51 -4.61 -27.58 -22.11
CA ILE A 51 -5.52 -27.66 -20.98
C ILE A 51 -6.43 -28.90 -21.06
N VAL A 52 -6.77 -29.34 -22.28
CA VAL A 52 -7.56 -30.57 -22.51
C VAL A 52 -6.77 -31.83 -22.10
N PHE A 53 -5.45 -31.84 -22.29
CA PHE A 53 -4.57 -32.94 -21.85
C PHE A 53 -4.43 -32.97 -20.33
N ILE A 54 -4.25 -31.81 -19.70
CA ILE A 54 -4.20 -31.63 -18.24
C ILE A 54 -5.48 -32.18 -17.59
N LEU A 55 -6.63 -31.73 -18.07
CA LEU A 55 -7.94 -32.12 -17.54
C LEU A 55 -8.20 -33.64 -17.65
N ARG A 56 -7.69 -34.30 -18.71
CA ARG A 56 -7.84 -35.76 -18.91
C ARG A 56 -7.07 -36.58 -17.88
N ARG A 57 -5.96 -36.10 -17.30
CA ARG A 57 -5.19 -36.83 -16.28
C ARG A 57 -5.69 -36.51 -14.86
N PRO A 58 -6.28 -37.47 -14.11
CA PRO A 58 -6.91 -37.17 -12.82
C PRO A 58 -5.93 -36.74 -11.72
N ARG A 59 -4.64 -37.12 -11.79
CA ARG A 59 -3.61 -36.63 -10.85
C ARG A 59 -3.24 -35.17 -11.14
N VAL A 60 -2.80 -34.88 -12.37
CA VAL A 60 -2.39 -33.53 -12.80
C VAL A 60 -3.54 -32.52 -12.63
N ARG A 61 -4.77 -32.89 -13.03
CA ARG A 61 -5.97 -32.06 -12.81
C ARG A 61 -6.18 -31.69 -11.33
N ARG A 62 -5.97 -32.61 -10.38
CA ARG A 62 -6.10 -32.32 -8.95
C ARG A 62 -5.02 -31.36 -8.45
N LEU A 63 -3.78 -31.49 -8.95
CA LEU A 63 -2.69 -30.58 -8.61
C LEU A 63 -2.93 -29.17 -9.15
N VAL A 64 -3.31 -29.04 -10.43
CA VAL A 64 -3.66 -27.75 -11.05
C VAL A 64 -4.88 -27.10 -10.38
N ALA A 65 -5.88 -27.89 -9.99
CA ALA A 65 -7.03 -27.37 -9.22
C ALA A 65 -6.61 -26.89 -7.82
N ALA A 66 -5.66 -27.57 -7.17
CA ALA A 66 -5.15 -27.17 -5.85
C ALA A 66 -4.27 -25.91 -5.91
N SER A 67 -3.38 -25.80 -6.92
CA SER A 67 -2.59 -24.59 -7.14
C SER A 67 -3.51 -23.41 -7.47
N THR A 68 -4.36 -23.52 -8.51
CA THR A 68 -5.34 -22.48 -8.87
C THR A 68 -6.24 -22.11 -7.69
N GLY A 69 -6.72 -23.07 -6.89
CA GLY A 69 -7.54 -22.80 -5.71
C GLY A 69 -6.80 -21.98 -4.64
N THR A 70 -5.50 -22.24 -4.46
CA THR A 70 -4.64 -21.47 -3.55
C THR A 70 -4.41 -20.04 -4.09
N GLN A 71 -4.23 -19.87 -5.40
CA GLN A 71 -4.16 -18.55 -6.05
C GLN A 71 -5.44 -17.73 -5.84
N VAL A 72 -6.60 -18.36 -6.00
CA VAL A 72 -7.91 -17.70 -5.79
C VAL A 72 -8.04 -17.22 -4.34
N VAL A 73 -7.77 -18.09 -3.35
CA VAL A 73 -7.81 -17.69 -1.93
C VAL A 73 -6.84 -16.55 -1.63
N MET A 74 -5.62 -16.60 -2.16
CA MET A 74 -4.61 -15.55 -1.99
C MET A 74 -5.05 -14.21 -2.60
N SER A 75 -5.60 -14.23 -3.82
CA SER A 75 -6.14 -13.05 -4.51
C SER A 75 -7.31 -12.43 -3.74
N ILE A 76 -8.22 -13.25 -3.21
CA ILE A 76 -9.36 -12.79 -2.40
C ILE A 76 -8.84 -12.13 -1.11
N LEU A 77 -7.94 -12.78 -0.37
CA LEU A 77 -7.37 -12.21 0.86
C LEU A 77 -6.57 -10.93 0.60
N GLY A 78 -5.73 -10.90 -0.44
CA GLY A 78 -4.92 -9.73 -0.80
C GLY A 78 -5.77 -8.51 -1.15
N ASN A 79 -6.69 -8.66 -2.13
CA ASN A 79 -7.60 -7.59 -2.53
C ASN A 79 -8.57 -7.19 -1.40
N GLY A 80 -9.04 -8.15 -0.61
CA GLY A 80 -9.91 -7.90 0.55
C GLY A 80 -9.23 -7.08 1.65
N ILE A 81 -7.97 -7.36 1.96
CA ILE A 81 -7.18 -6.58 2.93
C ILE A 81 -6.95 -5.15 2.41
N LEU A 82 -6.64 -4.98 1.12
CA LEU A 82 -6.50 -3.66 0.48
C LEU A 82 -7.81 -2.86 0.55
N LEU A 83 -8.95 -3.50 0.23
CA LEU A 83 -10.27 -2.88 0.26
C LEU A 83 -10.68 -2.47 1.68
N TYR A 84 -10.40 -3.31 2.68
CA TYR A 84 -10.62 -2.99 4.09
C TYR A 84 -9.82 -1.76 4.55
N ARG A 85 -8.55 -1.64 4.13
CA ARG A 85 -7.74 -0.42 4.40
C ARG A 85 -8.36 0.81 3.77
N CYS A 86 -8.80 0.71 2.52
CA CYS A 86 -9.50 1.79 1.82
C CYS A 86 -10.77 2.21 2.58
N TYR A 87 -11.60 1.25 3.00
CA TYR A 87 -12.83 1.52 3.74
C TYR A 87 -12.58 2.25 5.06
N VAL A 88 -11.65 1.75 5.90
CA VAL A 88 -11.32 2.37 7.19
C VAL A 88 -10.80 3.81 7.01
N ILE A 89 -9.97 4.06 6.00
CA ILE A 89 -9.40 5.39 5.73
C ILE A 89 -10.44 6.35 5.14
N CYS A 90 -11.30 5.89 4.24
CA CYS A 90 -12.33 6.72 3.58
C CYS A 90 -13.56 6.99 4.47
N ARG A 91 -13.78 6.20 5.53
CA ARG A 91 -14.88 6.35 6.49
C ARG A 91 -14.99 7.74 7.12
N ALA A 92 -13.87 8.43 7.30
CA ALA A 92 -13.83 9.75 7.95
C ALA A 92 -14.46 10.90 7.13
N TYR A 93 -14.57 10.78 5.80
CA TYR A 93 -15.01 11.89 4.95
C TYR A 93 -16.10 11.54 3.93
N HIS A 94 -15.97 10.46 3.14
CA HIS A 94 -17.02 10.00 2.22
C HIS A 94 -16.90 8.48 1.95
N PRO A 95 -17.50 7.62 2.79
CA PRO A 95 -17.37 6.16 2.69
C PRO A 95 -18.09 5.46 1.53
N TRP A 96 -18.60 6.19 0.53
CA TRP A 96 -19.45 5.63 -0.54
C TRP A 96 -18.87 5.84 -1.94
N THR A 97 -18.43 7.06 -2.27
CA THR A 97 -18.05 7.43 -3.65
C THR A 97 -16.85 6.65 -4.22
N ALA A 98 -15.90 6.26 -3.36
CA ALA A 98 -14.63 5.65 -3.77
C ALA A 98 -14.57 4.14 -3.50
N THR A 99 -15.17 3.71 -2.39
CA THR A 99 -15.20 2.32 -1.90
C THR A 99 -16.22 1.46 -2.64
N LEU A 100 -17.39 2.00 -2.99
CA LEU A 100 -18.46 1.27 -3.67
C LEU A 100 -18.06 0.76 -5.07
N PRO A 101 -17.46 1.56 -5.98
CA PRO A 101 -17.00 1.03 -7.26
C PRO A 101 -15.87 -0.01 -7.08
N ALA A 102 -14.94 0.21 -6.14
CA ALA A 102 -13.90 -0.77 -5.83
C ALA A 102 -14.47 -2.09 -5.29
N ALA A 103 -15.52 -2.03 -4.45
CA ALA A 103 -16.20 -3.21 -3.92
C ALA A 103 -16.97 -3.99 -5.00
N LEU A 104 -17.65 -3.30 -5.93
CA LEU A 104 -18.34 -3.95 -7.06
C LEU A 104 -17.35 -4.70 -7.96
N ILE A 105 -16.23 -4.06 -8.32
CA ILE A 105 -15.20 -4.67 -9.17
C ILE A 105 -14.49 -5.80 -8.40
N TYR A 106 -14.34 -5.68 -7.08
CA TYR A 106 -13.84 -6.78 -6.23
C TYR A 106 -14.77 -7.99 -6.24
N VAL A 107 -16.09 -7.81 -6.10
CA VAL A 107 -17.07 -8.91 -6.25
C VAL A 107 -16.99 -9.53 -7.64
N ALA A 108 -16.88 -8.72 -8.70
CA ALA A 108 -16.67 -9.25 -10.06
C ALA A 108 -15.36 -10.07 -10.17
N SER A 109 -14.27 -9.61 -9.55
CA SER A 109 -12.98 -10.34 -9.52
C SER A 109 -13.10 -11.70 -8.80
N ILE A 110 -13.86 -11.77 -7.70
CA ILE A 110 -14.17 -13.02 -6.99
C ILE A 110 -14.91 -13.97 -7.95
N VAL A 111 -15.98 -13.50 -8.58
CA VAL A 111 -16.79 -14.33 -9.50
C VAL A 111 -15.94 -14.86 -10.66
N THR A 112 -15.15 -14.01 -11.33
CA THR A 112 -14.28 -14.47 -12.44
C THR A 112 -13.20 -15.43 -11.98
N SER A 113 -12.63 -15.25 -10.80
CA SER A 113 -11.62 -16.15 -10.23
C SER A 113 -12.19 -17.55 -9.91
N ILE A 114 -13.44 -17.61 -9.43
CA ILE A 114 -14.16 -18.87 -9.18
C ILE A 114 -14.53 -19.56 -10.49
N LEU A 115 -15.00 -18.83 -11.49
CA LEU A 115 -15.29 -19.39 -12.82
C LEU A 115 -14.04 -19.97 -13.47
N TYR A 116 -12.90 -19.27 -13.37
CA TYR A 116 -11.60 -19.77 -13.81
C TYR A 116 -11.14 -21.02 -13.04
N LEU A 117 -11.35 -21.08 -11.72
CA LEU A 117 -11.10 -22.31 -10.95
C LEU A 117 -11.96 -23.48 -11.43
N ILE A 118 -13.25 -23.26 -11.73
CA ILE A 118 -14.16 -24.31 -12.21
C ILE A 118 -13.75 -24.84 -13.59
N SER A 119 -13.26 -23.98 -14.51
CA SER A 119 -12.75 -24.43 -15.81
C SER A 119 -11.44 -25.22 -15.69
N GLN A 120 -10.60 -24.94 -14.69
CA GLN A 120 -9.37 -25.69 -14.42
C GLN A 120 -9.61 -27.00 -13.64
N ALA A 121 -10.68 -27.10 -12.84
CA ALA A 121 -10.90 -28.22 -11.91
C ALA A 121 -11.62 -29.44 -12.52
N SER A 122 -12.41 -29.29 -13.58
CA SER A 122 -13.22 -30.36 -14.17
C SER A 122 -13.42 -30.23 -15.68
N LEU A 123 -13.37 -31.35 -16.43
CA LEU A 123 -13.81 -31.37 -17.84
C LEU A 123 -15.24 -30.86 -18.00
N SER A 124 -16.15 -31.21 -17.09
CA SER A 124 -17.56 -30.78 -17.18
C SER A 124 -17.72 -29.28 -16.92
N GLY A 125 -16.88 -28.70 -16.05
CA GLY A 125 -16.81 -27.26 -15.82
C GLY A 125 -16.23 -26.54 -17.04
N PHE A 126 -15.07 -27.00 -17.52
CA PHE A 126 -14.40 -26.51 -18.71
C PHE A 126 -15.33 -26.45 -19.93
N SER A 127 -15.98 -27.55 -20.30
CA SER A 127 -16.87 -27.59 -21.48
C SER A 127 -18.10 -26.70 -21.30
N ARG A 128 -18.67 -26.61 -20.09
CA ARG A 128 -19.84 -25.74 -19.82
C ARG A 128 -19.50 -24.25 -19.82
N LEU A 129 -18.27 -23.88 -19.46
CA LEU A 129 -17.82 -22.49 -19.36
C LEU A 129 -17.20 -21.93 -20.65
N GLY A 130 -17.33 -22.63 -21.78
CA GLY A 130 -16.84 -22.18 -23.09
C GLY A 130 -15.50 -22.78 -23.52
N GLY A 131 -15.04 -23.85 -22.87
CA GLY A 131 -13.81 -24.56 -23.24
C GLY A 131 -12.56 -23.68 -23.21
N ILE A 132 -11.72 -23.78 -24.25
CA ILE A 132 -10.45 -23.04 -24.36
C ILE A 132 -10.69 -21.53 -24.35
N ALA A 133 -11.63 -21.06 -25.18
CA ALA A 133 -11.99 -19.65 -25.28
C ALA A 133 -12.54 -19.12 -23.95
N GLY A 134 -13.44 -19.89 -23.31
CA GLY A 134 -13.96 -19.58 -21.98
C GLY A 134 -12.86 -19.46 -20.92
N ASN A 135 -11.98 -20.46 -20.81
CA ASN A 135 -10.88 -20.47 -19.85
C ASN A 135 -9.94 -19.25 -20.01
N THR A 136 -9.71 -18.85 -21.26
CA THR A 136 -8.93 -17.65 -21.61
C THR A 136 -9.65 -16.38 -21.16
N VAL A 137 -10.94 -16.23 -21.47
CA VAL A 137 -11.76 -15.07 -21.10
C VAL A 137 -11.88 -14.93 -19.58
N TRP A 138 -12.24 -15.99 -18.85
CA TRP A 138 -12.40 -15.93 -17.38
C TRP A 138 -11.09 -15.60 -16.67
N GLY A 139 -9.98 -16.21 -17.11
CA GLY A 139 -8.65 -15.90 -16.59
C GLY A 139 -8.24 -14.45 -16.86
N THR A 140 -8.34 -14.01 -18.12
CA THR A 140 -8.01 -12.63 -18.55
C THR A 140 -8.83 -11.59 -17.80
N ALA A 141 -10.14 -11.83 -17.65
CA ALA A 141 -11.03 -10.96 -16.89
C ALA A 141 -10.61 -10.87 -15.41
N TRP A 142 -10.22 -11.99 -14.78
CA TRP A 142 -9.72 -12.00 -13.40
C TRP A 142 -8.46 -11.12 -13.25
N PHE A 143 -7.45 -11.25 -14.12
CA PHE A 143 -6.25 -10.39 -14.08
C PHE A 143 -6.61 -8.90 -14.15
N PHE A 144 -7.38 -8.48 -15.16
CA PHE A 144 -7.74 -7.07 -15.33
C PHE A 144 -8.62 -6.53 -14.20
N LEU A 145 -9.58 -7.32 -13.69
CA LEU A 145 -10.42 -6.92 -12.55
C LEU A 145 -9.60 -6.77 -11.27
N SER A 146 -8.68 -7.69 -10.98
CA SER A 146 -7.80 -7.57 -9.80
C SER A 146 -6.83 -6.38 -9.91
N VAL A 147 -6.28 -6.09 -11.10
CA VAL A 147 -5.49 -4.87 -11.32
C VAL A 147 -6.35 -3.62 -11.14
N ALA A 148 -7.57 -3.59 -11.69
CA ALA A 148 -8.48 -2.45 -11.55
C ALA A 148 -8.87 -2.18 -10.09
N VAL A 149 -9.14 -3.21 -9.29
CA VAL A 149 -9.39 -3.10 -7.84
C VAL A 149 -8.19 -2.46 -7.14
N ASN A 150 -6.97 -2.94 -7.37
CA ASN A 150 -5.78 -2.41 -6.74
C ASN A 150 -5.48 -0.95 -7.15
N LEU A 151 -5.65 -0.60 -8.43
CA LEU A 151 -5.48 0.76 -8.93
C LEU A 151 -6.53 1.71 -8.34
N LEU A 152 -7.81 1.33 -8.30
CA LEU A 152 -8.87 2.15 -7.72
C LEU A 152 -8.70 2.36 -6.22
N ILE A 153 -8.29 1.32 -5.48
CA ILE A 153 -7.95 1.44 -4.05
C ILE A 153 -6.76 2.41 -3.86
N THR A 154 -5.69 2.24 -4.63
CA THR A 154 -4.48 3.08 -4.54
C THR A 154 -4.79 4.54 -4.88
N ALA A 155 -5.57 4.79 -5.93
CA ALA A 155 -6.04 6.13 -6.31
C ALA A 155 -6.95 6.75 -5.23
N SER A 156 -7.87 5.96 -4.66
CA SER A 156 -8.79 6.41 -3.61
C SER A 156 -8.07 6.81 -2.33
N ILE A 157 -7.10 6.00 -1.89
CA ILE A 157 -6.26 6.30 -0.72
C ILE A 157 -5.42 7.56 -1.00
N SER A 158 -4.79 7.64 -2.16
CA SER A 158 -3.94 8.78 -2.56
C SER A 158 -4.73 10.09 -2.63
N TYR A 159 -5.91 10.07 -3.25
CA TYR A 159 -6.80 11.23 -3.33
C TYR A 159 -7.26 11.72 -1.95
N ASN A 160 -7.64 10.80 -1.06
CA ASN A 160 -8.05 11.18 0.29
C ASN A 160 -6.87 11.74 1.11
N LEU A 161 -5.67 11.21 0.92
CA LEU A 161 -4.46 11.70 1.57
C LEU A 161 -4.10 13.12 1.10
N ILE A 162 -4.13 13.37 -0.21
CA ILE A 162 -3.92 14.70 -0.81
C ILE A 162 -5.02 15.70 -0.40
N LYS A 163 -6.28 15.26 -0.33
CA LYS A 163 -7.39 16.12 0.14
C LYS A 163 -7.22 16.52 1.61
N THR A 164 -6.80 15.59 2.46
CA THR A 164 -6.50 15.85 3.88
C THR A 164 -5.27 16.75 4.01
N GLN A 165 -4.21 16.47 3.25
CA GLN A 165 -2.99 17.29 3.15
C GLN A 165 -3.32 18.74 2.78
N ARG A 166 -4.14 18.99 1.74
CA ARG A 166 -4.55 20.36 1.34
C ARG A 166 -5.31 21.11 2.44
N ARG A 167 -6.14 20.40 3.22
CA ARG A 167 -6.87 20.98 4.38
C ARG A 167 -5.97 21.26 5.58
N LEU A 168 -4.88 20.50 5.74
CA LEU A 168 -3.91 20.69 6.81
C LEU A 168 -2.82 21.71 6.42
N ALA A 169 -2.46 21.82 5.15
CA ALA A 169 -1.45 22.76 4.65
C ALA A 169 -1.79 24.24 4.93
N SER A 170 -3.08 24.58 4.99
CA SER A 170 -3.56 25.91 5.41
C SER A 170 -3.42 26.18 6.92
N ALA A 171 -3.00 25.20 7.72
CA ALA A 171 -2.87 25.30 9.18
C ALA A 171 -1.53 24.76 9.74
N LEU A 172 -0.78 24.00 8.95
CA LEU A 172 0.47 23.33 9.31
C LEU A 172 1.45 23.50 8.15
N GLY A 173 2.55 24.24 8.39
CA GLY A 173 3.49 24.67 7.36
C GLY A 173 4.18 23.55 6.56
N GLU A 174 4.85 23.95 5.47
CA GLU A 174 5.30 23.10 4.35
C GLU A 174 6.02 21.80 4.74
N HIS A 175 6.81 21.79 5.82
CA HIS A 175 7.56 20.59 6.20
C HIS A 175 6.66 19.37 6.46
N ARG A 176 5.48 19.56 7.09
CA ARG A 176 4.52 18.45 7.31
C ARG A 176 3.78 18.06 6.03
N VAL A 177 3.70 18.95 5.04
CA VAL A 177 3.05 18.71 3.74
C VAL A 177 3.86 17.69 2.92
N ARG A 178 5.20 17.75 2.98
CA ARG A 178 6.09 16.83 2.26
C ARG A 178 5.92 15.36 2.67
N VAL A 179 5.80 15.08 3.97
CA VAL A 179 5.61 13.71 4.49
C VAL A 179 4.40 13.00 3.88
N TYR A 180 3.30 13.71 3.62
CA TYR A 180 2.12 13.13 2.97
C TYR A 180 2.34 12.78 1.49
N THR A 181 3.11 13.61 0.77
CA THR A 181 3.42 13.35 -0.66
C THR A 181 4.38 12.18 -0.81
N ASP A 182 5.38 12.05 0.08
CA ASP A 182 6.30 10.91 0.11
C ASP A 182 5.54 9.60 0.39
N ILE A 183 4.52 9.60 1.27
CA ILE A 183 3.66 8.44 1.51
C ILE A 183 2.81 8.08 0.27
N VAL A 184 2.28 9.06 -0.47
CA VAL A 184 1.58 8.79 -1.75
C VAL A 184 2.53 8.17 -2.77
N ALA A 185 3.74 8.73 -2.93
CA ALA A 185 4.75 8.22 -3.84
C ALA A 185 5.09 6.75 -3.54
N ILE A 186 5.33 6.42 -2.27
CA ILE A 186 5.57 5.04 -1.80
C ILE A 186 4.41 4.10 -2.19
N LEU A 187 3.16 4.52 -2.00
CA LEU A 187 1.98 3.69 -2.33
C LEU A 187 1.88 3.43 -3.84
N VAL A 188 2.04 4.46 -4.66
CA VAL A 188 1.99 4.35 -6.12
C VAL A 188 3.13 3.46 -6.63
N GLU A 189 4.37 3.74 -6.21
CA GLU A 189 5.56 3.01 -6.65
C GLU A 189 5.50 1.51 -6.25
N SER A 190 4.90 1.18 -5.11
CA SER A 190 4.72 -0.22 -4.67
C SER A 190 3.54 -0.94 -5.36
N ALA A 191 2.61 -0.19 -5.96
CA ALA A 191 1.48 -0.73 -6.72
C ALA A 191 1.81 -0.96 -8.21
N LEU A 192 2.82 -0.25 -8.74
CA LEU A 192 3.24 -0.36 -10.14
C LEU A 192 3.66 -1.79 -10.54
N PRO A 193 4.54 -2.53 -9.84
CA PRO A 193 4.98 -3.85 -10.28
C PRO A 193 3.84 -4.86 -10.40
N PHE A 194 2.93 -4.89 -9.41
CA PHE A 194 1.74 -5.74 -9.44
C PHE A 194 0.81 -5.40 -10.60
N SER A 195 0.57 -4.10 -10.84
CA SER A 195 -0.37 -3.65 -11.87
C SER A 195 0.18 -3.85 -13.28
N VAL A 196 1.46 -3.54 -13.50
CA VAL A 196 2.16 -3.77 -14.78
C VAL A 196 2.22 -5.27 -15.09
N GLN A 197 2.66 -6.10 -14.14
CA GLN A 197 2.74 -7.54 -14.38
C GLN A 197 1.36 -8.16 -14.62
N GLY A 198 0.31 -7.69 -13.94
CA GLY A 198 -1.06 -8.17 -14.15
C GLY A 198 -1.62 -7.81 -15.53
N ILE A 199 -1.29 -6.62 -16.05
CA ILE A 199 -1.62 -6.24 -17.43
C ILE A 199 -0.84 -7.12 -18.42
N VAL A 200 0.46 -7.31 -18.22
CA VAL A 200 1.30 -8.15 -19.10
C VAL A 200 0.81 -9.61 -19.12
N ALA A 201 0.51 -10.20 -17.96
CA ALA A 201 -0.05 -11.55 -17.85
C ALA A 201 -1.45 -11.65 -18.50
N GLY A 202 -2.33 -10.68 -18.24
CA GLY A 202 -3.67 -10.62 -18.84
C GLY A 202 -3.64 -10.49 -20.37
N VAL A 203 -2.78 -9.64 -20.92
CA VAL A 203 -2.59 -9.49 -22.38
C VAL A 203 -1.98 -10.75 -22.99
N ALA A 204 -0.92 -11.31 -22.38
CA ALA A 204 -0.28 -12.54 -22.85
C ALA A 204 -1.27 -13.72 -22.88
N LYS A 205 -2.17 -13.80 -21.89
CA LYS A 205 -3.24 -14.79 -21.88
C LYS A 205 -4.30 -14.52 -22.95
N ALA A 206 -4.72 -13.26 -23.13
CA ALA A 206 -5.70 -12.87 -24.14
C ALA A 206 -5.26 -13.22 -25.58
N ILE A 207 -3.97 -13.11 -25.89
CA ILE A 207 -3.40 -13.47 -27.20
C ILE A 207 -3.03 -14.96 -27.34
N GLY A 208 -3.20 -15.77 -26.29
CA GLY A 208 -2.86 -17.19 -26.29
C GLY A 208 -1.35 -17.49 -26.32
N TYR A 209 -0.51 -16.65 -25.71
CA TYR A 209 0.93 -16.87 -25.68
C TYR A 209 1.30 -18.09 -24.82
N ASP A 210 2.12 -19.00 -25.35
CA ASP A 210 2.55 -20.24 -24.67
C ASP A 210 3.29 -20.00 -23.34
N GLY A 211 3.95 -18.84 -23.20
CA GLY A 211 4.62 -18.41 -21.97
C GLY A 211 3.72 -17.65 -20.99
N SER A 212 2.42 -17.53 -21.25
CA SER A 212 1.49 -16.80 -20.37
C SER A 212 1.43 -17.39 -18.95
N ASP A 213 1.57 -18.71 -18.79
CA ASP A 213 1.65 -19.37 -17.48
C ASP A 213 2.79 -18.81 -16.60
N ALA A 214 3.99 -18.63 -17.16
CA ALA A 214 5.13 -18.07 -16.43
C ALA A 214 4.91 -16.59 -16.05
N LEU A 215 4.18 -15.83 -16.88
CA LEU A 215 3.81 -14.45 -16.59
C LEU A 215 2.72 -14.37 -15.50
N ASN A 216 1.81 -15.34 -15.45
CA ASN A 216 0.82 -15.51 -14.39
C ASN A 216 1.51 -15.79 -13.05
N GLU A 217 2.47 -16.72 -13.01
CA GLU A 217 3.23 -17.04 -11.79
C GLU A 217 4.05 -15.85 -11.26
N ALA A 218 4.70 -15.11 -12.16
CA ALA A 218 5.36 -13.86 -11.80
C ALA A 218 4.37 -12.83 -11.22
N TRP A 219 3.13 -12.74 -11.72
CA TRP A 219 2.10 -11.86 -11.14
C TRP A 219 1.72 -12.25 -9.72
N PHE A 220 1.53 -13.54 -9.44
CA PHE A 220 1.24 -14.02 -8.08
C PHE A 220 2.42 -13.78 -7.12
N ALA A 221 3.68 -13.86 -7.61
CA ALA A 221 4.84 -13.44 -6.84
C ALA A 221 4.76 -11.95 -6.45
N PHE A 222 4.46 -11.05 -7.39
CA PHE A 222 4.28 -9.63 -7.09
C PHE A 222 3.04 -9.35 -6.20
N CYS A 223 2.00 -10.19 -6.26
CA CYS A 223 0.86 -10.11 -5.34
C CYS A 223 1.28 -10.37 -3.88
N ALA A 224 2.15 -11.36 -3.65
CA ALA A 224 2.70 -11.65 -2.33
C ALA A 224 3.76 -10.62 -1.87
N LEU A 225 4.59 -10.10 -2.78
CA LEU A 225 5.66 -9.15 -2.49
C LEU A 225 5.17 -7.70 -2.29
N SER A 226 4.13 -7.24 -2.99
CA SER A 226 3.69 -5.82 -2.91
C SER A 226 3.33 -5.38 -1.47
N PRO A 227 2.59 -6.16 -0.65
CA PRO A 227 2.39 -5.83 0.77
C PRO A 227 3.70 -5.71 1.57
N GLN A 228 4.69 -6.56 1.29
CA GLN A 228 5.99 -6.55 1.96
C GLN A 228 6.78 -5.29 1.58
N LEU A 229 6.81 -4.92 0.30
CA LEU A 229 7.44 -3.69 -0.20
C LEU A 229 6.82 -2.43 0.41
N ILE A 230 5.49 -2.38 0.52
CA ILE A 230 4.78 -1.27 1.18
C ILE A 230 5.20 -1.17 2.65
N ILE A 231 5.28 -2.28 3.38
CA ILE A 231 5.69 -2.28 4.79
C ILE A 231 7.15 -1.82 4.91
N PHE A 232 8.06 -2.36 4.11
CA PHE A 232 9.47 -1.96 4.09
C PHE A 232 9.63 -0.46 3.84
N ARG A 233 9.03 0.07 2.75
CA ARG A 233 9.07 1.49 2.41
C ARG A 233 8.50 2.39 3.52
N VAL A 234 7.39 1.99 4.15
CA VAL A 234 6.79 2.75 5.28
C VAL A 234 7.67 2.72 6.53
N MET A 235 8.40 1.64 6.79
CA MET A 235 9.36 1.57 7.90
C MET A 235 10.57 2.48 7.63
N THR A 236 11.17 2.41 6.44
CA THR A 236 12.31 3.27 6.05
C THR A 236 11.94 4.75 6.01
N GLY A 237 10.79 5.12 5.45
CA GLY A 237 10.32 6.50 5.43
C GLY A 237 10.05 7.07 6.84
N ARG A 238 9.61 6.24 7.78
CA ARG A 238 9.46 6.64 9.20
C ARG A 238 10.79 6.78 9.93
N ALA A 239 11.80 5.98 9.58
CA ALA A 239 13.15 6.14 10.11
C ALA A 239 13.70 7.52 9.74
N TRP A 240 13.67 7.88 8.45
CA TRP A 240 14.13 9.20 7.97
C TRP A 240 13.44 10.37 8.70
N VAL A 241 12.11 10.35 8.84
CA VAL A 241 11.39 11.41 9.59
C VAL A 241 11.83 11.47 11.06
N THR A 242 12.14 10.33 11.68
CA THR A 242 12.65 10.29 13.07
C THR A 242 14.08 10.81 13.16
N ASP A 243 14.92 10.54 12.16
CA ASP A 243 16.32 11.01 12.10
C ASP A 243 16.39 12.54 11.83
N LEU A 244 15.41 13.10 11.12
CA LEU A 244 15.23 14.55 10.98
C LEU A 244 14.76 15.21 12.30
N GLU A 245 13.87 14.57 13.05
CA GLU A 245 13.44 15.05 14.39
C GLU A 245 14.51 14.87 15.48
N THR A 246 15.53 14.03 15.25
CA THR A 246 16.60 13.75 16.24
C THR A 246 17.99 14.25 15.83
N SER A 247 18.16 14.74 14.60
CA SER A 247 19.34 15.54 14.23
C SER A 247 19.32 16.86 15.00
N PRO A 248 20.33 17.15 15.83
CA PRO A 248 20.37 18.39 16.60
C PRO A 248 20.73 19.56 15.68
N THR A 249 19.73 20.18 15.06
CA THR A 249 19.86 21.51 14.44
C THR A 249 20.00 22.55 15.56
N ASN A 250 21.22 22.64 16.11
CA ASN A 250 21.58 23.49 17.26
C ASN A 250 21.55 25.01 16.96
N ASP A 251 20.91 25.46 15.88
CA ASP A 251 21.08 26.80 15.32
C ASP A 251 19.77 27.62 15.22
N LEU A 252 18.63 27.08 15.64
CA LEU A 252 17.34 27.79 15.64
C LEU A 252 16.56 27.68 16.98
N SER A 253 17.28 27.36 18.07
CA SER A 253 16.72 27.27 19.43
C SER A 253 17.06 28.50 20.27
N GLN A 254 16.79 29.71 19.77
CA GLN A 254 16.62 30.85 20.68
C GLN A 254 15.21 30.78 21.29
N PRO A 255 15.07 30.62 22.63
CA PRO A 255 13.76 30.61 23.26
C PRO A 255 13.11 31.99 23.12
N ILE A 256 11.82 32.01 22.79
CA ILE A 256 11.03 33.24 22.72
C ILE A 256 10.98 33.85 24.14
N ALA A 257 11.79 34.87 24.37
CA ALA A 257 11.73 35.69 25.56
C ALA A 257 10.47 36.56 25.48
N PHE A 258 9.44 36.20 26.25
CA PHE A 258 8.27 37.07 26.42
C PHE A 258 8.72 38.37 27.09
N ALA A 259 8.55 39.49 26.38
CA ALA A 259 8.75 40.82 26.96
C ALA A 259 7.78 40.99 28.13
N LYS A 260 8.33 41.16 29.34
CA LYS A 260 7.54 41.37 30.55
C LYS A 260 7.14 42.84 30.61
N ASP A 261 5.88 43.13 30.34
CA ASP A 261 5.30 44.45 30.60
C ASP A 261 5.62 44.88 32.03
N SER A 262 6.21 46.07 32.14
CA SER A 262 6.56 46.71 33.40
C SER A 262 6.20 48.20 33.35
N SER A 263 5.00 48.49 32.85
CA SER A 263 4.29 49.74 33.10
C SER A 263 3.66 49.72 34.51
N GLU A 264 4.49 49.59 35.55
CA GLU A 264 4.06 49.74 36.93
C GLU A 264 4.32 51.18 37.37
N VAL A 265 3.23 51.94 37.51
CA VAL A 265 3.25 53.34 37.93
C VAL A 265 3.57 53.42 39.42
N GLN A 266 4.66 54.13 39.78
CA GLN A 266 4.90 54.57 41.16
C GLN A 266 4.81 56.11 41.28
N PRO A 267 4.26 56.65 42.38
CA PRO A 267 3.97 58.07 42.54
C PRO A 267 5.16 58.90 43.06
N LYS A 268 5.08 60.22 42.85
CA LYS A 268 6.04 61.23 43.33
C LYS A 268 6.31 61.15 44.84
N THR A 269 7.56 61.37 45.25
CA THR A 269 7.92 62.16 46.45
C THR A 269 9.32 62.75 46.25
N SER A 270 9.54 63.98 46.71
CA SER A 270 10.77 64.76 46.52
C SER A 270 11.80 64.55 47.63
N ALA A 271 13.09 64.51 47.29
CA ALA A 271 14.19 64.83 48.21
C ALA A 271 15.41 65.35 47.43
N ILE A 272 16.07 66.38 47.96
CA ILE A 272 17.35 66.96 47.52
C ILE A 272 18.39 66.58 48.60
N PRO A 273 19.58 66.06 48.23
CA PRO A 273 20.84 66.83 48.31
C PRO A 273 21.66 66.70 47.00
N ALA A 274 22.33 67.71 46.46
CA ALA A 274 23.45 68.49 47.01
C ALA A 274 24.70 67.64 47.34
N ASP A 275 25.66 67.54 46.41
CA ASP A 275 27.00 68.14 46.61
C ASP A 275 27.82 68.26 45.30
N SER A 276 28.94 68.97 45.45
CA SER A 276 29.93 69.58 44.54
C SER A 276 30.80 68.68 43.62
N ALA A 277 31.05 69.21 42.41
CA ALA A 277 32.33 69.22 41.66
C ALA A 277 32.07 69.99 40.33
N LEU A 278 32.40 71.28 40.14
CA LEU A 278 33.72 71.92 39.95
C LEU A 278 34.56 71.40 38.76
N GLU A 279 35.05 72.39 37.98
CA GLU A 279 35.92 72.37 36.78
C GLU A 279 35.17 72.29 35.42
N ALA A 280 35.01 73.42 34.69
CA ALA A 280 35.99 74.09 33.79
C ALA A 280 36.20 73.31 32.47
N GLU A 281 36.08 73.85 31.25
CA GLU A 281 36.56 75.15 30.75
C GLU A 281 35.75 75.74 29.56
N HIS A 282 35.59 77.06 29.57
CA HIS A 282 35.80 78.05 28.49
C HIS A 282 35.38 77.88 26.99
N ARG A 283 34.88 79.03 26.45
CA ARG A 283 34.78 79.44 25.02
C ARG A 283 33.68 78.69 24.22
N LYS A 284 32.90 79.30 23.33
CA LYS A 284 32.87 80.66 22.77
C LYS A 284 31.40 81.00 22.38
N SER A 285 31.03 82.27 22.16
CA SER A 285 31.87 83.47 22.08
C SER A 285 31.25 84.70 22.71
#